data_AF-A0A1S8X048-F1
#
_entry.id   AF-A0A1S8X048-F1
#
_cell.length_a   1.000
_cell.length_b   1.000
_cell.length_c   1.000
_cell.angle_alpha   90.00
_cell.angle_beta   90.00
_cell.angle_gamma   90.00
#
_symmetry.space_group_name_H-M   'P 1'
#
loop_
_entity.id
_entity.type
_entity.pdbx_description
1 polymer ?
#
loop_
_entity_poly.entity_id
_entity_poly.type
_entity_poly.pdbx_seq_one_letter_code
_entity_poly.pdbx_strand_id
1 'polypeptide(L)'
;MSDDSWATIPRVDFKPDAHHPPNEDLQNLITILIQTVTDPTERRERVRQRGFLFAADHCFTVTGQGTVMTGTVLAGSIRVGETIELPRQRLQRKIKSIQMFRQPVNSIGPVSFA
;
A
#
# COMPACT_ATOMS: atom_id res chain seq x y z
N MET A 1 -12.88 -13.44 24.08
CA MET A 1 -14.08 -13.84 23.33
C MET A 1 -13.69 -13.82 21.86
N SER A 2 -13.50 -15.01 21.32
CA SER A 2 -12.96 -15.29 20.00
C SER A 2 -14.05 -14.95 18.97
N ASP A 3 -13.74 -14.05 18.05
CA ASP A 3 -14.68 -13.61 17.02
C ASP A 3 -14.60 -14.61 15.86
N ASP A 4 -15.59 -15.52 15.75
CA ASP A 4 -15.71 -16.55 14.70
C ASP A 4 -16.16 -15.94 13.36
N SER A 5 -15.57 -14.80 12.96
CA SER A 5 -15.96 -14.06 11.75
C SER A 5 -15.55 -14.71 10.43
N TRP A 6 -14.95 -15.91 10.48
CA TRP A 6 -14.54 -16.68 9.30
C TRP A 6 -15.63 -17.64 8.79
N ALA A 7 -16.69 -17.88 9.58
CA ALA A 7 -17.74 -18.86 9.25
C ALA A 7 -18.72 -18.40 8.14
N THR A 8 -18.72 -17.10 7.78
CA THR A 8 -19.71 -16.51 6.87
C THR A 8 -19.16 -16.19 5.48
N ILE A 9 -17.96 -16.65 5.11
CA ILE A 9 -17.43 -16.42 3.76
C ILE A 9 -18.30 -17.24 2.77
N PRO A 10 -19.01 -16.61 1.81
CA PRO A 10 -19.77 -17.34 0.80
C PRO A 10 -18.84 -18.29 0.05
N ARG A 11 -19.09 -19.59 0.23
CA ARG A 11 -18.44 -20.65 -0.54
C ARG A 11 -19.17 -20.79 -1.87
N VAL A 12 -18.44 -20.66 -2.97
CA VAL A 12 -18.94 -21.09 -4.28
C VAL A 12 -18.32 -22.44 -4.58
N ASP A 13 -19.19 -23.42 -4.78
CA ASP A 13 -18.80 -24.76 -5.18
C ASP A 13 -18.35 -24.72 -6.65
N PHE A 14 -17.04 -24.65 -6.85
CA PHE A 14 -16.45 -24.75 -8.17
C PHE A 14 -16.57 -26.19 -8.67
N LYS A 15 -17.40 -26.42 -9.69
CA LYS A 15 -17.54 -27.73 -10.36
C LYS A 15 -16.68 -27.72 -11.62
N PRO A 16 -15.48 -28.34 -11.60
CA PRO A 16 -14.51 -28.25 -12.70
C PRO A 16 -14.98 -28.88 -14.03
N ASP A 17 -15.97 -29.78 -13.97
CA ASP A 17 -16.40 -30.59 -15.14
C ASP A 17 -17.82 -30.23 -15.64
N ALA A 18 -18.41 -29.15 -15.14
CA ALA A 18 -19.69 -28.68 -15.66
C ALA A 18 -19.43 -27.85 -16.94
N HIS A 19 -20.13 -28.17 -18.04
CA HIS A 19 -20.19 -27.32 -19.21
C HIS A 19 -20.92 -26.02 -18.85
N HIS A 20 -20.20 -25.06 -18.27
CA HIS A 20 -20.71 -23.73 -18.05
C HIS A 20 -20.68 -22.93 -19.37
N PRO A 21 -21.70 -22.10 -19.64
CA PRO A 21 -21.62 -21.11 -20.69
C PRO A 21 -20.37 -20.23 -20.48
N PRO A 22 -19.76 -19.73 -21.58
CA PRO A 22 -18.57 -18.89 -21.47
C PRO A 22 -18.81 -17.73 -20.50
N ASN A 23 -17.94 -17.60 -19.49
CA ASN A 23 -17.89 -16.56 -18.46
C ASN A 23 -18.71 -16.75 -17.17
N GLU A 24 -19.50 -17.79 -16.98
CA GLU A 24 -20.28 -17.96 -15.72
C GLU A 24 -19.37 -18.08 -14.49
N ASP A 25 -18.31 -18.90 -14.59
CA ASP A 25 -17.34 -19.07 -13.51
C ASP A 25 -16.58 -17.76 -13.17
N LEU A 26 -16.29 -16.95 -14.19
CA LEU A 26 -15.65 -15.65 -14.00
C LEU A 26 -16.58 -14.65 -13.32
N GLN A 27 -17.86 -14.64 -13.70
CA GLN A 27 -18.87 -13.80 -13.05
C GLN A 27 -19.06 -14.21 -11.59
N ASN A 28 -19.14 -15.52 -11.33
CA ASN A 28 -19.23 -16.06 -9.97
C ASN A 28 -18.02 -15.63 -9.13
N LEU A 29 -16.80 -15.73 -9.67
CA LEU A 29 -15.59 -15.26 -8.98
C LEU A 29 -15.64 -13.76 -8.68
N ILE A 30 -16.03 -12.93 -9.65
CA ILE A 30 -16.16 -11.49 -9.46
C ILE A 30 -17.17 -11.18 -8.35
N THR A 31 -18.34 -11.84 -8.35
CA THR A 31 -19.36 -11.66 -7.32
C THR A 31 -18.84 -12.02 -5.93
N ILE A 32 -18.14 -13.15 -5.78
CA ILE A 32 -17.53 -13.53 -4.49
C ILE A 32 -16.53 -12.47 -4.04
N LEU A 33 -15.65 -12.02 -4.92
CA LEU A 33 -14.63 -11.04 -4.57
C LEU A 33 -15.27 -9.73 -4.10
N ILE A 34 -16.32 -9.26 -4.78
CA ILE A 34 -17.05 -8.06 -4.37
C ILE A 34 -17.74 -8.25 -3.01
N GLN A 35 -18.30 -9.42 -2.73
CA GLN A 35 -19.00 -9.70 -1.47
C GLN A 35 -18.07 -9.97 -0.28
N THR A 36 -16.87 -10.51 -0.54
CA THR A 36 -15.93 -10.94 0.51
C THR A 36 -14.88 -9.89 0.83
N VAL A 37 -14.49 -9.07 -0.14
CA VAL A 37 -13.50 -8.02 0.07
C VAL A 37 -14.19 -6.82 0.74
N THR A 38 -13.95 -6.64 2.03
CA THR A 38 -14.38 -5.44 2.75
C THR A 38 -13.71 -4.20 2.15
N ASP A 39 -14.47 -3.11 2.04
CA ASP A 39 -13.95 -1.82 1.58
C ASP A 39 -12.72 -1.41 2.42
N PRO A 40 -11.51 -1.37 1.82
CA PRO A 40 -10.31 -1.04 2.56
C PRO A 40 -10.17 0.47 2.79
N THR A 41 -11.06 1.32 2.25
CA THR A 41 -10.93 2.78 2.22
C THR A 41 -10.70 3.38 3.59
N GLU A 42 -11.55 3.05 4.59
CA GLU A 42 -11.36 3.57 5.94
C GLU A 42 -10.02 3.16 6.55
N ARG A 43 -9.61 1.90 6.35
CA ARG A 43 -8.33 1.40 6.85
C ARG A 43 -7.18 2.14 6.20
N ARG A 44 -7.26 2.41 4.89
CA ARG A 44 -6.25 3.18 4.15
C ARG A 44 -6.17 4.61 4.67
N GLU A 45 -7.32 5.24 4.91
CA GLU A 45 -7.38 6.60 5.44
C GLU A 45 -6.79 6.69 6.85
N ARG A 46 -7.14 5.75 7.74
CA ARG A 46 -6.53 5.65 9.07
C ARG A 46 -5.01 5.47 9.02
N VAL A 47 -4.49 4.72 8.04
CA VAL A 47 -3.05 4.53 7.88
C VAL A 47 -2.38 5.79 7.29
N ARG A 48 -3.07 6.52 6.42
CA ARG A 48 -2.62 7.82 5.87
C ARG A 48 -2.56 8.95 6.90
N GLN A 49 -3.42 8.94 7.91
CA GLN A 49 -3.46 9.96 8.96
C GLN A 49 -2.43 9.74 10.09
N ARG A 50 -1.73 8.61 10.09
CA ARG A 50 -0.65 8.34 11.06
C ARG A 50 0.61 9.15 10.72
N GLY A 51 1.56 9.16 11.65
CA GLY A 51 2.90 9.70 11.38
C GLY A 51 3.58 8.98 10.21
N PHE A 52 4.40 9.72 9.46
CA PHE A 52 5.11 9.19 8.31
C PHE A 52 6.08 8.08 8.74
N LEU A 53 5.89 6.89 8.17
CA LEU A 53 6.73 5.72 8.41
C LEU A 53 7.17 5.14 7.09
N PHE A 54 8.49 5.01 6.92
CA PHE A 54 9.12 4.52 5.72
C PHE A 54 10.05 3.35 6.05
N ALA A 55 9.81 2.19 5.42
CA ALA A 55 10.73 1.08 5.46
C ALA A 55 11.82 1.30 4.41
N ALA A 56 13.07 1.38 4.84
CA ALA A 56 14.20 1.59 3.95
C ALA A 56 14.83 0.25 3.53
N ASP A 57 14.99 0.06 2.22
CA ASP A 57 15.68 -1.10 1.64
C ASP A 57 17.13 -0.75 1.34
N HIS A 58 17.36 0.40 0.71
CA HIS A 58 18.69 0.87 0.35
C HIS A 58 18.87 2.34 0.77
N CYS A 59 20.07 2.65 1.25
CA CYS A 59 20.47 4.00 1.60
C CYS A 59 21.92 4.22 1.14
N PHE A 60 22.11 5.18 0.24
CA PHE A 60 23.44 5.47 -0.31
C PHE A 60 23.60 6.96 -0.61
N THR A 61 24.84 7.41 -0.65
CA THR A 61 25.19 8.80 -0.98
C THR A 61 25.48 8.95 -2.46
N VAL A 62 24.94 10.00 -3.06
CA VAL A 62 25.22 10.43 -4.43
C VAL A 62 25.96 11.77 -4.37
N THR A 63 27.17 11.80 -4.90
CA THR A 63 28.02 13.00 -4.94
C THR A 63 27.26 14.16 -5.58
N GLY A 64 27.21 15.30 -4.89
CA GLY A 64 26.50 16.51 -5.33
C GLY A 64 24.98 16.51 -5.10
N GLN A 65 24.32 15.36 -4.92
CA GLN A 65 22.87 15.30 -4.70
C GLN A 65 22.49 15.06 -3.23
N GLY A 66 23.35 14.36 -2.49
CA GLY A 66 23.15 14.02 -1.08
C GLY A 66 22.80 12.54 -0.90
N THR A 67 22.03 12.21 0.12
CA THR A 67 21.62 10.82 0.41
C THR A 67 20.33 10.47 -0.32
N VAL A 68 20.32 9.31 -0.98
CA VAL A 68 19.15 8.70 -1.59
C VAL A 68 18.74 7.49 -0.76
N MET A 69 17.45 7.37 -0.49
CA MET A 69 16.87 6.24 0.24
C MET A 69 15.71 5.68 -0.56
N THR A 70 15.67 4.36 -0.72
CA THR A 70 14.60 3.64 -1.43
C THR A 70 13.88 2.69 -0.49
N GLY A 71 12.61 2.41 -0.79
CA GLY A 71 11.76 1.56 0.03
C GLY A 71 10.29 1.91 -0.04
N THR A 72 9.55 1.53 1.00
CA THR A 72 8.08 1.53 1.00
C THR A 72 7.49 2.39 2.11
N VAL A 73 6.50 3.21 1.78
CA VAL A 73 5.71 3.96 2.76
C VAL A 73 4.73 3.02 3.45
N LEU A 74 4.89 2.86 4.76
CA LEU A 74 4.05 1.99 5.58
C LEU A 74 2.85 2.76 6.18
N ALA A 75 3.04 4.03 6.51
CA ALA A 75 2.03 4.88 7.13
C ALA A 75 2.33 6.37 6.89
N GLY A 76 1.30 7.21 7.03
CA GLY A 76 1.42 8.65 6.85
C GLY A 76 1.69 9.06 5.40
N SER A 77 1.66 10.36 5.14
CA SER A 77 2.08 10.94 3.87
C SER A 77 3.19 11.94 4.08
N ILE A 78 3.99 12.17 3.04
CA ILE A 78 4.99 13.22 3.05
C ILE A 78 5.15 13.88 1.69
N ARG A 79 5.59 15.13 1.70
CA ARG A 79 5.78 15.98 0.53
C ARG A 79 7.21 16.46 0.38
N VAL A 80 7.58 16.82 -0.84
CA VAL A 80 8.84 17.50 -1.12
C VAL A 80 8.91 18.77 -0.28
N GLY A 81 10.05 18.98 0.39
CA GLY A 81 10.28 20.11 1.27
C GLY A 81 9.95 19.85 2.74
N GLU A 82 9.28 18.76 3.08
CA GLU A 82 9.07 18.39 4.49
C GLU A 82 10.34 17.75 5.09
N THR A 83 10.39 17.70 6.43
CA THR A 83 11.53 17.15 7.16
C THR A 83 11.19 15.79 7.73
N ILE A 84 12.07 14.81 7.50
CA ILE A 84 12.03 13.49 8.13
C ILE A 84 13.05 13.41 9.25
N GLU A 85 12.75 12.55 10.22
CA GLU A 85 13.68 12.14 11.25
C GLU A 85 14.17 10.71 10.97
N LEU A 86 15.45 10.47 11.25
CA LEU A 86 16.07 9.15 11.29
C LEU A 86 16.35 8.81 12.77
N PRO A 87 15.45 8.11 13.47
CA PRO A 87 15.48 8.00 14.94
C PRO A 87 16.78 7.40 15.48
N ARG A 88 17.33 6.38 14.78
CA ARG A 88 18.58 5.71 15.18
C ARG A 88 19.80 6.64 15.12
N GLN A 89 19.76 7.66 14.26
CA GLN A 89 20.85 8.62 14.07
C GLN A 89 20.54 9.98 14.70
N ARG A 90 19.35 10.15 15.30
CA ARG A 90 18.82 11.42 15.82
C ARG A 90 19.00 12.56 14.82
N LEU A 91 18.76 12.26 13.55
CA LEU A 91 19.08 13.14 12.44
C LEU A 91 17.81 13.62 11.77
N GLN A 92 17.72 14.92 11.52
CA GLN A 92 16.66 15.49 10.70
C GLN A 92 17.19 15.86 9.32
N ARG A 93 16.41 15.54 8.30
CA ARG A 93 16.75 15.79 6.89
C ARG A 93 15.53 16.25 6.11
N LYS A 94 15.72 17.27 5.27
CA LYS A 94 14.68 17.77 4.37
C LYS A 94 14.60 16.91 3.10
N ILE A 95 13.38 16.60 2.68
CA ILE A 95 13.14 15.91 1.41
C ILE A 95 13.37 16.88 0.26
N LYS A 96 14.35 16.57 -0.59
CA LYS A 96 14.69 17.38 -1.78
C LYS A 96 13.85 17.02 -3.00
N SER A 97 13.57 15.73 -3.19
CA SER A 97 12.79 15.20 -4.30
C SER A 97 12.21 13.84 -3.91
N ILE A 98 11.16 13.43 -4.62
CA ILE A 98 10.54 12.11 -4.47
C ILE A 98 10.32 11.54 -5.87
N GLN A 99 10.58 10.24 -6.03
CA GLN A 99 10.33 9.52 -7.28
C GLN A 99 9.51 8.26 -7.00
N MET A 100 8.51 8.01 -7.84
CA MET A 100 7.68 6.81 -7.82
C MET A 100 7.48 6.34 -9.25
N PHE A 101 7.64 5.05 -9.52
CA PHE A 101 7.52 4.48 -10.88
C PHE A 101 8.30 5.25 -11.96
N ARG A 102 9.54 5.66 -11.63
CA ARG A 102 10.44 6.43 -12.50
C ARG A 102 9.93 7.83 -12.87
N GLN A 103 8.94 8.35 -12.16
CA GLN A 103 8.42 9.70 -12.34
C GLN A 103 8.62 10.55 -11.08
N PRO A 104 8.95 11.84 -11.23
CA PRO A 104 9.00 12.76 -10.09
C PRO A 104 7.59 13.02 -9.57
N VAL A 105 7.43 12.98 -8.25
CA VAL A 105 6.16 13.28 -7.56
C VAL A 105 6.38 14.26 -6.42
N ASN A 106 5.36 15.04 -6.09
CA ASN A 106 5.43 16.02 -5.00
C ASN A 106 5.04 15.44 -3.64
N SER A 107 4.38 14.29 -3.62
CA SER A 107 3.93 13.62 -2.40
C SER A 107 3.83 12.12 -2.56
N ILE A 108 4.08 11.39 -1.48
CA ILE A 108 3.87 9.95 -1.39
C ILE A 108 3.10 9.61 -0.11
N GLY A 109 2.39 8.49 -0.16
CA GLY A 109 1.65 7.92 0.96
C GLY A 109 1.51 6.40 0.79
N PRO A 110 0.88 5.72 1.75
CA PRO A 110 0.62 4.30 1.69
C PRO A 110 -0.38 4.06 0.55
N VAL A 111 -0.18 3.01 -0.25
CA VAL A 111 -1.05 2.62 -1.38
C VAL A 111 -1.41 3.76 -2.35
N SER A 112 -0.46 4.65 -2.62
CA SER A 112 -0.58 5.58 -3.75
C SER A 112 -0.26 4.82 -5.04
N PHE A 113 -1.27 4.25 -5.70
CA PHE A 113 -1.16 4.06 -7.15
C PHE A 113 -1.31 5.47 -7.74
N ALA A 114 -0.25 5.96 -8.38
CA ALA A 114 -0.31 7.18 -9.18
C ALA A 114 -1.31 7.00 -10.33
#